data_AF-A0A2T6F0V4-F1
#
_entry.id   AF-A0A2T6F0V4-F1
#
_cell.length_a   1.000
_cell.length_b   1.000
_cell.length_c   1.000
_cell.angle_alpha   90.00
_cell.angle_beta   90.00
_cell.angle_gamma   90.00
#
_symmetry.space_group_name_H-M   'P 1'
#
loop_
_entity.id
_entity.type
_entity.pdbx_description
1 polymer ?
#
loop_
_entity_poly.entity_id
_entity_poly.type
_entity_poly.pdbx_seq_one_letter_code
_entity_poly.pdbx_strand_id
1 'polypeptide(L)' 'MDTQLLDILVCPICKGPLQHDKKAQELICNADRLAFPIRDGIPIMWADQARELNGAADVADSENIPPSSVA' A
#
# COMPACT_ATOMS: atom_id res chain seq x y z
N MET A 1 -1.29 -5.40 32.66
CA MET A 1 -1.44 -5.79 31.25
C MET A 1 -2.92 -5.50 30.96
N ASP A 2 -3.34 -4.60 30.06
CA ASP A 2 -2.96 -4.47 28.65
C ASP A 2 -3.39 -3.09 28.11
N THR A 3 -2.49 -2.09 28.12
CA THR A 3 -2.81 -0.72 27.64
C THR A 3 -2.31 -0.43 26.21
N GLN A 4 -1.86 -1.46 25.48
CA GLN A 4 -1.17 -1.29 24.18
C GLN A 4 -1.86 -2.01 23.00
N LEU A 5 -3.08 -2.53 23.18
CA LEU A 5 -3.70 -3.41 22.17
C LEU A 5 -4.45 -2.69 21.04
N LEU A 6 -4.48 -1.36 21.01
CA LEU A 6 -5.20 -0.56 20.00
C LEU A 6 -4.24 0.39 19.28
N ASP A 7 -3.02 -0.07 18.99
CA ASP A 7 -2.05 0.60 18.12
C ASP A 7 -2.60 0.61 16.68
N ILE A 8 -3.45 1.61 16.43
CA ILE A 8 -3.31 2.59 15.36
C ILE A 8 -3.06 1.95 13.99
N LEU A 9 -4.11 1.83 13.16
CA LEU A 9 -4.06 1.43 11.74
C LEU A 9 -2.71 1.74 11.07
N VAL A 10 -1.85 0.71 10.99
CA VAL A 10 -0.55 0.75 10.31
C VAL A 10 -0.63 0.09 8.93
N CYS A 11 0.28 0.45 8.04
CA CYS A 11 0.34 -0.17 6.72
C CYS A 11 0.58 -1.69 6.84
N PRO A 12 -0.19 -2.55 6.16
CA PRO A 12 0.02 -4.01 6.24
C PRO A 12 1.37 -4.45 5.64
N ILE A 13 2.00 -3.61 4.81
CA ILE A 13 3.26 -3.91 4.13
C ILE A 13 4.45 -3.45 4.98
N CYS A 14 4.60 -2.14 5.17
CA CYS A 14 5.75 -1.58 5.88
C CYS A 14 5.57 -1.45 7.40
N LYS A 15 4.35 -1.67 7.94
CA LYS A 15 3.99 -1.40 9.35
C LYS A 15 4.23 0.05 9.78
N GLY A 16 4.37 0.95 8.82
CA GLY A 16 4.54 2.38 9.03
C GLY A 16 3.23 3.11 9.28
N PRO A 17 3.31 4.40 9.64
CA PRO A 17 2.15 5.24 9.86
C PRO A 17 1.35 5.45 8.56
N LEU A 18 0.03 5.35 8.66
CA LEU A 18 -0.91 5.70 7.59
C LEU A 18 -1.51 7.07 7.84
N GLN A 19 -1.59 7.90 6.80
CA GLN A 19 -2.29 9.17 6.84
C GLN A 19 -3.72 8.99 6.35
N HIS A 20 -4.71 9.21 7.21
CA HIS A 20 -6.12 9.17 6.82
C HIS A 20 -6.53 10.48 6.15
N ASP A 21 -6.82 10.41 4.85
CA ASP A 21 -7.46 11.49 4.11
C ASP A 21 -8.99 11.35 4.16
N LYS A 22 -9.62 12.14 5.03
CA LYS A 22 -11.08 12.15 5.18
C LYS A 22 -11.81 12.75 3.98
N LYS A 23 -11.14 13.56 3.15
CA LYS A 23 -11.78 14.20 1.99
C LYS A 23 -11.90 13.22 0.83
N ALA A 24 -10.86 12.44 0.60
CA ALA A 24 -10.81 11.39 -0.41
C ALA A 24 -11.38 10.05 0.11
N GLN A 25 -11.53 9.89 1.43
CA GLN A 25 -11.86 8.61 2.08
C GLN A 25 -10.80 7.54 1.75
N GLU A 26 -9.53 7.86 1.98
CA GLU A 26 -8.41 6.96 1.68
C GLU A 26 -7.36 6.98 2.82
N LEU A 27 -6.59 5.90 2.94
CA LEU A 27 -5.43 5.79 3.84
C LEU A 27 -4.15 5.84 2.99
N ILE A 28 -3.39 6.91 3.11
CA ILE A 28 -2.17 7.16 2.37
C ILE A 28 -0.97 6.63 3.15
N CYS A 29 -0.21 5.73 2.55
CA CYS A 29 1.11 5.32 2.99
C CYS A 29 2.18 6.05 2.17
N ASN A 30 2.91 6.97 2.81
CA ASN A 30 4.00 7.70 2.16
C ASN A 30 5.25 6.83 1.92
N ALA A 31 5.45 5.79 2.73
CA ALA A 31 6.60 4.89 2.61
C ALA A 31 6.52 4.02 1.35
N ASP A 32 5.38 3.35 1.17
CA ASP A 32 5.12 2.51 -0.01
C ASP A 32 4.56 3.33 -1.19
N ARG A 33 4.22 4.60 -0.98
CA ARG A 33 3.54 5.46 -1.96
C ARG A 33 2.25 4.82 -2.47
N LEU A 34 1.45 4.29 -1.54
CA LEU A 34 0.17 3.63 -1.81
C LEU A 34 -0.97 4.36 -1.09
N ALA A 35 -2.15 4.38 -1.69
CA ALA A 35 -3.38 4.90 -1.11
C ALA A 35 -4.43 3.78 -1.07
N PHE A 36 -4.86 3.40 0.14
CA PHE A 36 -5.89 2.39 0.35
C PHE A 36 -7.26 3.04 0.43
N PRO A 37 -8.22 2.73 -0.45
CA PRO A 37 -9.54 3.34 -0.42
C PRO A 37 -10.38 2.84 0.76
N ILE A 38 -11.27 3.69 1.26
CA ILE A 38 -12.26 3.35 2.29
C ILE A 38 -13.63 3.27 1.61
N ARG A 39 -14.27 2.10 1.67
CA ARG A 39 -15.61 1.86 1.12
C ARG A 39 -16.54 1.46 2.25
N ASP A 40 -17.70 2.12 2.36
CA ASP A 40 -18.67 1.89 3.44
C ASP A 40 -18.09 2.02 4.86
N GLY A 41 -17.07 2.87 5.03
CA GLY A 41 -16.35 3.03 6.29
C GLY A 41 -15.34 1.91 6.60
N ILE A 42 -15.13 0.97 5.69
CA ILE A 42 -14.19 -0.14 5.82
C ILE A 42 -12.95 0.16 4.95
N PRO A 43 -11.74 0.25 5.53
CA PRO A 43 -10.52 0.45 4.77
C PRO A 43 -10.14 -0.82 4.00
N ILE A 44 -10.07 -0.72 2.68
CA ILE A 44 -9.67 -1.82 1.80
C ILE A 44 -8.14 -1.86 1.72
N MET A 45 -7.53 -2.48 2.73
CA MET A 45 -6.08 -2.63 2.86
C MET A 45 -5.51 -3.80 2.02
N TRP A 46 -5.91 -3.90 0.76
CA TRP A 46 -5.40 -4.91 -0.17
C TRP A 46 -4.45 -4.25 -1.15
N ALA A 47 -3.27 -4.84 -1.36
CA ALA A 47 -2.26 -4.32 -2.29
C ALA A 47 -2.82 -4.18 -3.72
N ASP A 48 -3.65 -5.13 -4.17
CA ASP A 48 -4.31 -5.11 -5.48
C ASP A 48 -5.33 -3.97 -5.66
N GLN A 49 -5.92 -3.51 -4.56
CA GLN A 49 -6.89 -2.41 -4.56
C GLN A 49 -6.25 -1.08 -4.13
N ALA A 50 -4.98 -1.10 -3.73
CA ALA A 50 -4.25 0.08 -3.35
C ALA A 50 -3.90 0.88 -4.60
N ARG A 51 -4.20 2.16 -4.57
CA ARG A 51 -3.83 3.09 -5.63
C ARG A 51 -2.40 3.54 -5.42
N GLU A 52 -1.56 3.39 -6.44
CA GLU A 52 -0.22 3.97 -6.41
C GLU A 52 -0.28 5.49 -6.48
N LEU A 53 0.34 6.15 -5.49
CA LEU A 53 0.54 7.60 -5.45
C LEU A 53 1.75 8.03 -6.29
N ASN A 54 2.26 7.14 -7.16
CA ASN A 54 3.37 7.43 -8.04
C ASN A 54 3.01 8.64 -8.93
N GLY A 55 3.47 9.81 -8.52
CA GLY A 55 3.41 11.02 -9.31
C GLY A 55 4.39 10.88 -10.47
N ALA A 56 3.91 10.35 -11.60
CA ALA A 56 4.53 10.48 -12.90
C ALA A 56 6.05 10.24 -12.95
N ALA A 57 6.49 8.98 -12.87
CA ALA A 57 7.73 8.51 -13.51
C ALA A 57 7.75 6.97 -13.48
N ASP A 58 7.80 6.37 -14.67
CA ASP A 58 8.44 5.09 -15.05
C ASP A 58 8.74 4.07 -13.92
N VAL A 59 8.30 2.81 -13.97
CA VAL A 59 8.49 1.83 -15.04
C VAL A 59 7.50 0.68 -14.86
N ALA A 60 6.59 0.52 -15.83
CA ALA A 60 6.01 -0.78 -16.11
C ALA A 60 6.92 -1.48 -17.13
N ASP A 61 7.53 -2.59 -16.72
CA ASP A 61 7.80 -3.83 -17.48
C ASP A 61 8.64 -4.73 -16.54
N SER A 62 8.19 -5.85 -15.97
CA SER A 62 7.53 -7.04 -16.53
C SER A 62 8.33 -7.82 -17.59
N GLU A 63 9.47 -8.43 -17.24
CA GLU A 63 9.87 -9.76 -17.76
C GLU A 63 11.01 -10.31 -16.88
N ASN A 64 10.80 -11.28 -15.99
CA ASN A 64 10.63 -12.72 -16.24
C ASN A 64 11.85 -13.44 -16.86
N ILE A 65 12.63 -14.09 -15.97
CA ILE A 65 13.33 -15.39 -16.13
C ILE A 65 14.60 -15.46 -17.01
N PRO A 66 15.69 -16.10 -16.53
CA PRO A 66 16.98 -16.18 -17.21
C PRO A 66 16.90 -17.01 -18.51
N PRO A 67 17.69 -16.69 -19.56
CA PRO A 67 18.02 -17.69 -20.55
C PRO A 67 18.93 -18.71 -19.86
N SER A 68 18.35 -19.85 -19.48
CA SER A 68 19.11 -21.07 -19.23
C SER A 68 20.03 -21.27 -20.43
N SER A 69 21.34 -21.12 -20.20
CA SER A 69 22.38 -21.31 -21.22
C SER A 69 22.19 -22.69 -21.83
N VAL A 70 21.67 -22.72 -23.05
CA VAL A 70 21.60 -23.92 -23.87
C VAL A 70 23.04 -24.34 -24.20
N ALA A 71 23.31 -25.62 -23.99
CA ALA A 71 24.55 -26.29 -24.35
C ALA A 71 24.72 -26.42 -25.88
#